data_AF-A0A960M6K3-F1
#
_entry.id   AF-A0A960M6K3-F1
#
_cell.length_a   1.000
_cell.length_b   1.000
_cell.length_c   1.000
_cell.angle_alpha   90.00
_cell.angle_beta   90.00
_cell.angle_gamma   90.00
#
_symmetry.space_group_name_H-M   'P 1'
#
loop_
_entity.id
_entity.type
_entity.pdbx_description
1 polymer ?
#
loop_
_entity_poly.entity_id
_entity_poly.type
_entity_poly.pdbx_seq_one_letter_code
_entity_poly.pdbx_strand_id
1 'polypeptide(L)' 'DYLDFCRERGEKPDKPYSGKFNLRISPQLHAKLDVTAKGNGESLNSFVAKTLEKAVGE' A
#
# COMPACT_ATOMS: atom_id res chain seq x y z
N ASP A 1 18.42 3.53 18.26
CA ASP A 1 16.96 3.61 18.45
C ASP A 1 16.36 4.79 17.71
N TYR A 2 15.51 4.54 16.71
CA TYR A 2 14.82 5.60 15.95
C TYR A 2 13.99 6.52 16.87
N LEU A 3 13.41 5.94 17.93
CA LEU A 3 12.61 6.65 18.92
C LEU A 3 13.46 7.50 19.89
N ASP A 4 14.70 7.11 20.17
CA ASP A 4 15.61 7.90 21.01
C ASP A 4 16.19 9.08 20.22
N PHE A 5 16.45 8.88 18.93
CA PHE A 5 16.90 9.94 18.01
C PHE A 5 15.82 11.03 17.80
N CYS A 6 14.54 10.64 17.71
CA CYS A 6 13.44 11.61 17.69
C CYS A 6 13.30 12.38 19.01
N ARG A 7 13.59 11.73 20.14
CA ARG A 7 13.48 12.33 21.48
C ARG A 7 14.56 13.38 21.72
N GLU A 8 15.79 13.13 21.27
CA GLU A 8 16.91 14.09 21.36
C GLU A 8 16.69 15.35 20.51
N ARG A 9 15.98 15.24 19.38
CA ARG A 9 15.71 16.38 18.47
C ARG A 9 14.46 17.18 18.81
N GLY A 10 13.65 16.75 19.80
CA GLY A 10 12.40 17.42 20.16
C GLY A 10 11.31 17.37 19.08
N GLU A 11 11.48 16.51 18.07
CA GLU A 11 10.55 16.33 16.96
C GLU A 11 9.58 15.19 17.28
N LYS A 12 8.30 15.36 16.95
CA LYS A 12 7.36 14.23 17.04
C LYS A 12 7.80 13.18 16.01
N PRO A 13 8.00 11.91 16.41
CA PRO A 13 8.28 10.87 15.44
C PRO A 13 7.18 10.88 14.39
N ASP A 14 7.56 10.89 13.11
CA ASP A 14 6.57 10.73 12.04
C ASP A 14 5.80 9.45 12.32
N LYS A 15 4.47 9.55 12.27
CA LYS A 15 3.63 8.38 12.49
C LYS A 15 4.00 7.35 11.42
N PRO A 16 4.32 6.10 11.80
CA PRO A 16 4.58 5.07 10.81
C PRO A 16 3.36 4.94 9.89
N TYR A 17 3.63 4.80 8.59
CA TYR A 17 2.57 4.58 7.61
C TYR A 17 1.81 3.31 7.97
N SER A 18 0.49 3.43 8.13
CA SER A 18 -0.34 2.33 8.67
C SER A 18 -0.52 1.13 7.74
N GLY A 19 -0.04 1.21 6.49
CA GLY A 19 -0.28 0.22 5.44
C GLY A 19 -1.73 0.14 4.92
N LYS A 20 -2.68 0.85 5.55
CA LYS A 20 -4.08 0.89 5.10
C LYS A 20 -4.23 1.92 3.99
N PHE A 21 -4.63 1.45 2.81
CA PHE A 21 -4.86 2.29 1.63
C PHE A 21 -6.30 2.14 1.14
N ASN A 22 -7.17 3.07 1.55
CA ASN A 22 -8.58 3.08 1.14
C ASN A 22 -8.73 3.91 -0.14
N LEU A 23 -9.11 3.27 -1.25
CA LEU A 23 -9.27 3.92 -2.55
C LEU A 23 -10.68 3.70 -3.09
N ARG A 24 -11.26 4.75 -3.70
CA ARG A 24 -12.47 4.64 -4.52
C ARG A 24 -12.08 4.65 -5.99
N ILE A 25 -12.50 3.61 -6.72
CA ILE A 25 -12.30 3.46 -8.16
C ILE A 25 -13.65 3.18 -8.85
N SER A 26 -13.67 3.27 -10.18
CA SER A 26 -14.87 2.92 -10.93
C SER A 26 -15.20 1.42 -10.79
N PRO A 27 -16.49 1.04 -10.81
CA PRO A 27 -16.88 -0.37 -10.78
C PRO A 27 -16.26 -1.20 -11.91
N GLN A 28 -16.07 -0.60 -13.08
CA GLN A 28 -15.46 -1.24 -14.24
C GLN A 28 -13.98 -1.54 -14.02
N LEU A 29 -13.24 -0.62 -13.38
CA LEU A 29 -11.84 -0.87 -13.03
C LEU A 29 -11.76 -1.95 -11.95
N HIS A 30 -12.60 -1.88 -10.92
CA HIS A 30 -12.63 -2.89 -9.86
C HIS A 30 -12.85 -4.31 -10.43
N ALA A 31 -13.83 -4.47 -11.32
CA ALA A 31 -14.11 -5.76 -11.96
C ALA A 31 -12.91 -6.30 -12.75
N LYS A 32 -12.21 -5.42 -13.50
CA LYS A 32 -10.99 -5.81 -14.23
C LYS A 32 -9.88 -6.27 -13.30
N LEU A 33 -9.61 -5.52 -12.22
CA LEU A 33 -8.58 -5.87 -11.25
C LEU A 33 -8.88 -7.21 -10.57
N ASP A 34 -10.14 -7.47 -10.19
CA ASP A 34 -10.56 -8.72 -9.55
C ASP A 34 -10.41 -9.93 -10.48
N VAL A 35 -10.81 -9.79 -11.75
CA VAL A 35 -10.62 -10.86 -12.76
C VAL A 35 -9.13 -11.13 -13.00
N THR A 36 -8.31 -10.08 -13.11
CA THR A 36 -6.86 -10.24 -13.30
C THR A 36 -6.19 -10.91 -12.11
N ALA A 37 -6.51 -10.48 -10.88
CA ALA A 37 -5.97 -11.07 -9.66
C ALA A 37 -6.34 -12.56 -9.56
N LYS A 38 -7.61 -12.91 -9.81
CA LYS A 38 -8.06 -14.31 -9.84
C LYS A 38 -7.35 -15.13 -10.90
N GLY A 39 -7.13 -14.57 -12.10
CA GLY A 39 -6.38 -15.22 -13.17
C GLY A 39 -4.92 -15.55 -12.78
N ASN A 40 -4.33 -14.75 -11.87
CA ASN A 40 -3.00 -14.96 -11.33
C ASN A 40 -2.97 -15.84 -10.07
N GLY A 41 -4.13 -16.30 -9.58
CA GLY A 41 -4.23 -17.05 -8.33
C GLY A 41 -3.93 -16.22 -7.07
N GLU A 42 -4.07 -14.90 -7.14
CA GLU A 42 -3.78 -13.98 -6.03
C GLU A 42 -5.02 -13.20 -5.58
N SER A 43 -4.98 -12.63 -4.37
CA SER A 43 -6.06 -11.76 -3.90
C SER A 43 -5.99 -10.39 -4.58
N LEU A 44 -7.13 -9.70 -4.70
CA LEU A 44 -7.19 -8.34 -5.25
C LEU A 44 -6.21 -7.39 -4.54
N ASN A 45 -6.11 -7.47 -3.21
CA ASN A 45 -5.19 -6.62 -2.45
C ASN A 45 -3.72 -6.94 -2.76
N SER A 46 -3.37 -8.22 -2.90
CA SER A 46 -2.01 -8.65 -3.28
C SER A 46 -1.64 -8.14 -4.66
N PHE A 47 -2.54 -8.29 -5.64
CA PHE A 47 -2.33 -7.80 -7.00
C PHE A 47 -2.13 -6.28 -7.03
N VAL A 48 -2.97 -5.53 -6.30
CA VAL A 48 -2.88 -4.07 -6.22
C VAL A 48 -1.59 -3.65 -5.53
N ALA A 49 -1.22 -4.26 -4.40
CA ALA A 49 0.03 -3.94 -3.70
C ALA A 49 1.25 -4.14 -4.60
N LYS A 50 1.37 -5.31 -5.24
CA LYS A 50 2.44 -5.61 -6.20
C LYS A 50 2.49 -4.64 -7.39
N THR A 51 1.31 -4.22 -7.87
CA THR A 51 1.23 -3.24 -8.95
C THR A 51 1.74 -1.87 -8.49
N LEU A 52 1.45 -1.48 -7.25
CA LEU A 52 1.93 -0.23 -6.66
C LEU A 52 3.44 -0.27 -6.39
N GLU A 53 3.97 -1.38 -5.85
CA GLU A 53 5.43 -1.61 -5.68
C GLU A 53 6.17 -1.44 -7.00
N LYS A 54 5.70 -2.13 -8.05
CA LYS A 54 6.27 -1.99 -9.40
C LYS A 54 6.20 -0.56 -9.94
N ALA A 55 5.14 0.18 -9.62
CA ALA A 55 4.96 1.56 -10.07
C ALA A 55 5.95 2.53 -9.40
N VAL A 56 6.43 2.21 -8.19
CA VAL A 56 7.43 3.01 -7.46
C VAL A 56 8.86 2.46 -7.62
N GLY A 57 9.03 1.34 -8.31
CA GLY A 57 10.34 0.74 -8.58
C GLY A 57 10.86 -0.15 -7.45
N GLU A 58 9.96 -0.65 -6.60
CA GLU A 58 10.22 -1.70 -5.61
C GLU A 58 10.04 -3.11 -6.19
#